data_AF-A4XAD9-F1
#
_entry.id   AF-A4XAD9-F1
#
_cell.length_a   1.000
_cell.length_b   1.000
_cell.length_c   1.000
_cell.angle_alpha   90.00
_cell.angle_beta   90.00
_cell.angle_gamma   90.00
#
_symmetry.space_group_name_H-M   'P 1'
#
loop_
_entity.id
_entity.type
_entity.pdbx_description
1 polymer ?
#
loop_
_entity_poly.entity_id
_entity_poly.type
_entity_poly.pdbx_seq_one_letter_code
_entity_poly.pdbx_strand_id
1 'polypeptide(L)'
;MNSEDRMWLLVAHLGGALGALISFGLLGFVAPLVVYLARGNQSPTVRAHAQAALNFQITWSLIAFILLFVGWCLLFLPSIAVVVIQIVFGVIAALRANEGREYRYPMSATLIK
;
A
#
# COMPACT_ATOMS: atom_id res chain seq x y z
N MET A 1 15.08 13.67 -32.42
CA MET A 1 14.05 12.90 -31.70
C MET A 1 12.69 13.19 -32.33
N ASN A 2 12.07 12.17 -32.91
CA ASN A 2 10.78 12.31 -33.62
C ASN A 2 9.61 12.41 -32.63
N SER A 3 8.40 12.68 -33.14
CA SER A 3 7.17 12.78 -32.33
C SER A 3 6.84 11.47 -31.61
N GLU A 4 7.13 10.34 -32.26
CA GLU A 4 6.84 9.02 -31.72
C GLU A 4 7.70 8.70 -30.48
N ASP A 5 9.00 8.98 -30.52
CA ASP A 5 9.90 8.85 -29.37
C ASP A 5 9.40 9.71 -28.21
N ARG A 6 9.01 10.96 -28.47
CA ARG A 6 8.43 11.85 -27.44
C ARG A 6 7.19 11.24 -26.79
N MET A 7 6.30 10.64 -27.58
CA MET A 7 5.11 9.96 -27.06
C MET A 7 5.50 8.80 -26.13
N TRP A 8 6.42 7.94 -26.55
CA TRP A 8 6.85 6.79 -25.73
C TRP A 8 7.58 7.21 -24.45
N LEU A 9 8.33 8.31 -24.49
CA LEU A 9 8.92 8.89 -23.29
C LEU A 9 7.86 9.35 -22.30
N LEU A 10 6.82 10.04 -22.78
CA LEU A 10 5.69 10.45 -21.94
C LEU A 10 4.99 9.22 -21.33
N VAL A 11 4.77 8.16 -22.11
CA VAL A 11 4.18 6.91 -21.61
C VAL A 11 5.04 6.28 -20.50
N ALA A 12 6.36 6.19 -20.69
CA ALA A 12 7.26 5.60 -19.69
C ALA A 12 7.20 6.36 -18.34
N HIS A 13 7.25 7.69 -18.39
CA HIS A 13 7.30 8.52 -17.19
C HIS A 13 5.92 8.71 -16.56
N LEU A 14 4.92 9.17 -17.33
CA LEU A 14 3.57 9.45 -16.82
C LEU A 14 2.82 8.15 -16.52
N GLY A 15 2.98 7.13 -17.35
CA GLY A 15 2.41 5.81 -17.07
C GLY A 15 3.04 5.20 -15.81
N GLY A 16 4.34 5.42 -15.57
CA GLY A 16 4.97 4.97 -14.34
C GLY A 16 4.44 5.71 -13.11
N ALA A 17 4.30 7.03 -13.20
CA ALA A 17 3.72 7.83 -12.13
C ALA A 17 2.25 7.44 -11.83
N LEU A 18 1.44 7.25 -12.88
CA LEU A 18 0.04 6.82 -12.74
C LEU A 18 -0.06 5.41 -12.16
N GLY A 19 0.77 4.49 -12.63
CA GLY A 19 0.87 3.13 -12.10
C GLY A 19 1.22 3.13 -10.61
N ALA A 20 2.16 3.98 -10.20
CA ALA A 20 2.49 4.16 -8.79
C ALA A 20 1.30 4.73 -8.01
N LEU A 21 0.62 5.75 -8.52
CA LEU A 21 -0.51 6.38 -7.83
C LEU A 21 -1.65 5.39 -7.54
N ILE A 22 -2.12 4.64 -8.54
CA ILE A 22 -3.29 3.77 -8.40
C ILE A 22 -3.02 2.50 -7.58
N SER A 23 -1.74 2.12 -7.44
CA SER A 23 -1.30 0.91 -6.75
C SER A 23 -0.63 1.18 -5.41
N PHE A 24 -0.69 2.43 -4.92
CA PHE A 24 0.03 2.86 -3.73
C PHE A 24 1.54 2.56 -3.78
N GLY A 25 2.13 2.74 -4.96
CA GLY A 25 3.56 2.61 -5.22
C GLY A 25 3.99 1.27 -5.81
N LEU A 26 3.15 0.22 -5.75
CA LEU A 26 3.58 -1.15 -6.07
C LEU A 26 3.80 -1.44 -7.56
N LEU A 27 3.05 -0.77 -8.45
CA LEU A 27 3.00 -1.07 -9.88
C LEU A 27 3.54 0.08 -10.77
N GLY A 28 4.29 1.02 -10.20
CA GLY A 28 4.86 2.13 -10.96
C GLY A 28 5.86 1.71 -12.04
N PHE A 29 6.44 0.51 -11.92
CA PHE A 29 7.44 0.02 -12.86
C PHE A 29 6.86 -0.54 -14.16
N VAL A 30 5.55 -0.81 -14.22
CA VAL A 30 4.92 -1.54 -15.33
C VAL A 30 5.04 -0.77 -16.65
N ALA A 31 4.63 0.50 -16.68
CA ALA A 31 4.70 1.31 -17.89
C ALA A 31 6.14 1.48 -18.44
N PRO A 32 7.15 1.89 -17.65
CA PRO A 32 8.51 2.01 -18.17
C PRO A 32 9.11 0.66 -18.59
N LEU A 33 8.71 -0.46 -17.96
CA LEU A 33 9.10 -1.80 -18.42
C LEU A 33 8.53 -2.10 -19.81
N VAL A 34 7.24 -1.83 -20.02
CA VAL A 34 6.58 -2.00 -21.32
C VAL A 34 7.27 -1.14 -22.38
N VAL A 35 7.56 0.12 -22.09
CA VAL A 35 8.27 1.00 -23.05
C VAL A 35 9.69 0.50 -23.33
N TYR A 36 10.43 0.05 -22.31
CA TYR A 36 11.77 -0.49 -22.47
C TYR A 36 11.78 -1.69 -23.43
N LEU A 37 10.84 -2.63 -23.26
CA LEU A 37 10.74 -3.83 -24.09
C LEU A 37 10.19 -3.54 -25.50
N ALA A 38 9.19 -2.67 -25.62
CA ALA A 38 8.52 -2.40 -26.89
C ALA A 38 9.34 -1.51 -27.83
N ARG A 39 10.07 -0.53 -27.28
CA ARG A 39 10.74 0.52 -28.07
C ARG A 39 12.24 0.66 -27.82
N GLY A 40 12.78 0.02 -26.79
CA GLY A 40 14.19 0.13 -26.45
C GLY A 40 15.15 -0.34 -27.56
N ASN A 41 14.74 -1.32 -28.37
CA ASN A 41 15.56 -1.79 -29.49
C ASN A 41 15.48 -0.88 -30.74
N GLN A 42 14.49 0.01 -30.81
CA GLN A 42 14.24 0.87 -31.97
C GLN A 42 14.85 2.27 -31.80
N SER A 43 14.93 2.77 -30.56
CA SER A 43 15.47 4.10 -30.27
C SER A 43 16.39 4.06 -29.04
N PRO A 44 17.70 4.31 -29.20
CA PRO A 44 18.63 4.39 -28.07
C PRO A 44 18.22 5.43 -27.02
N THR A 45 17.61 6.54 -27.46
CA THR A 45 17.10 7.58 -26.56
C THR A 45 15.93 7.07 -25.72
N VAL A 46 14.93 6.42 -26.35
CA VAL A 46 13.80 5.84 -25.62
C VAL A 46 14.28 4.77 -24.65
N ARG A 47 15.25 3.94 -25.05
CA ARG A 47 15.85 2.93 -24.18
C ARG A 47 16.45 3.52 -22.92
N ALA A 48 17.26 4.58 -23.04
CA ALA A 48 17.94 5.22 -21.92
C ALA A 48 16.94 5.80 -20.90
N HIS A 49 15.92 6.51 -21.37
CA HIS A 49 14.89 7.08 -20.51
C HIS A 49 13.98 6.02 -19.88
N ALA A 50 13.54 5.02 -20.64
CA ALA A 50 12.73 3.93 -20.12
C ALA A 50 13.50 3.13 -19.07
N GLN A 51 14.79 2.88 -19.27
CA GLN A 51 15.65 2.22 -18.27
C GLN A 51 15.79 3.05 -16.99
N ALA A 52 16.04 4.36 -17.11
CA ALA A 52 16.14 5.24 -15.95
C ALA A 52 14.81 5.30 -15.16
N ALA A 53 13.68 5.44 -15.86
CA ALA A 53 12.35 5.42 -15.27
C ALA A 53 12.04 4.07 -14.62
N LEU A 54 12.40 2.96 -15.27
CA LEU A 54 12.21 1.61 -14.75
C LEU A 54 12.98 1.39 -13.45
N ASN A 55 14.27 1.74 -13.42
CA ASN A 55 15.11 1.62 -12.23
C ASN A 55 14.57 2.45 -11.05
N PHE A 56 14.15 3.68 -11.34
CA PHE A 56 13.51 4.54 -10.34
C PHE A 56 12.26 3.88 -9.77
N GLN A 57 11.34 3.46 -10.65
CA GLN A 57 10.06 2.90 -10.22
C GLN A 57 10.22 1.57 -9.49
N ILE A 58 11.12 0.67 -9.92
CA ILE A 58 11.42 -0.57 -9.18
C ILE A 58 11.91 -0.26 -7.76
N THR A 59 12.85 0.68 -7.63
CA THR A 59 13.40 1.07 -6.31
C THR A 59 12.29 1.56 -5.39
N TRP A 60 11.44 2.47 -5.87
CA TRP A 60 10.33 3.01 -5.08
C TRP A 60 9.21 2.00 -4.82
N SER A 61 8.93 1.09 -5.76
CA SER A 61 7.98 0.00 -5.57
C SER A 61 8.43 -0.98 -4.49
N LEU A 62 9.74 -1.25 -4.38
CA LEU A 62 10.29 -2.06 -3.28
C LEU A 62 10.16 -1.36 -1.94
N ILE A 63 10.45 -0.06 -1.88
CA ILE A 63 10.27 0.75 -0.66
C ILE A 63 8.78 0.74 -0.25
N ALA A 64 7.88 0.99 -1.20
CA ALA A 64 6.44 0.97 -0.95
C ALA A 64 5.98 -0.41 -0.44
N PHE A 65 6.46 -1.50 -1.04
CA PHE A 65 6.17 -2.85 -0.58
C PHE A 65 6.60 -3.08 0.86
N ILE A 66 7.83 -2.71 1.22
CA ILE A 66 8.32 -2.88 2.59
C ILE A 66 7.47 -2.06 3.58
N LEU A 67 7.17 -0.81 3.26
CA LEU A 67 6.37 0.06 4.12
C LEU A 67 4.94 -0.46 4.31
N LEU A 68 4.30 -0.91 3.23
CA LEU A 68 2.96 -1.50 3.29
C LEU A 68 2.96 -2.81 4.08
N PHE A 69 3.96 -3.67 3.87
CA PHE A 69 4.09 -4.93 4.58
C PHE A 69 4.33 -4.73 6.08
N VAL A 70 5.29 -3.87 6.44
CA VAL A 70 5.58 -3.53 7.83
C VAL A 70 4.40 -2.83 8.47
N GLY A 71 3.78 -1.87 7.79
CA GLY A 71 2.58 -1.17 8.26
C GLY A 71 1.43 -2.14 8.51
N TRP A 72 1.21 -3.10 7.61
CA TRP A 72 0.22 -4.15 7.80
C TRP A 72 0.54 -4.99 9.04
N CYS A 73 1.77 -5.48 9.20
CA CYS A 73 2.18 -6.24 10.39
C CYS A 73 2.04 -5.45 11.70
N LEU A 74 2.39 -4.18 11.71
CA LEU A 74 2.36 -3.35 12.93
C LEU A 74 0.97 -2.87 13.30
N LEU A 75 0.06 -2.71 12.34
CA LEU A 75 -1.29 -2.18 12.60
C LEU A 75 -2.34 -3.29 12.64
N PHE A 76 -2.27 -4.26 11.73
CA PHE A 76 -3.27 -5.30 11.60
C PHE A 76 -3.17 -6.36 12.70
N LEU A 77 -1.97 -6.89 13.00
CA LEU A 77 -1.83 -7.91 14.05
C LEU A 77 -2.30 -7.42 15.43
N PRO A 78 -1.90 -6.23 15.92
CA PRO A 78 -2.39 -5.73 17.20
C PRO A 78 -3.90 -5.48 17.21
N SER A 79 -4.51 -5.14 16.06
CA SER A 79 -5.96 -4.96 15.97
C SER A 79 -6.73 -6.24 16.33
N ILE A 80 -6.17 -7.42 16.05
CA ILE A 80 -6.76 -8.71 16.43
C ILE A 80 -6.82 -8.81 17.96
N ALA A 81 -5.74 -8.44 18.66
CA ALA A 81 -5.71 -8.46 20.12
C ALA A 81 -6.75 -7.50 20.72
N VAL A 82 -6.91 -6.31 20.12
CA VAL A 82 -7.93 -5.33 20.53
C VAL A 82 -9.34 -5.91 20.40
N VAL A 83 -9.65 -6.61 19.31
CA VAL A 83 -10.95 -7.27 19.12
C VAL A 83 -11.15 -8.40 20.13
N VAL A 84 -10.14 -9.24 20.35
CA VAL A 84 -10.21 -10.33 21.32
C VAL A 84 -10.47 -9.79 22.73
N ILE A 85 -9.77 -8.73 23.16
CA ILE A 85 -9.98 -8.11 24.47
C ILE A 85 -11.41 -7.60 24.64
N GLN A 86 -11.97 -6.96 23.60
CA GLN A 86 -13.35 -6.46 23.62
C GLN A 86 -14.36 -7.61 23.76
N ILE A 87 -14.17 -8.69 23.01
CA ILE A 87 -15.06 -9.86 23.07
C ILE A 87 -14.96 -10.52 24.45
N VAL A 88 -13.75 -10.76 24.95
CA VAL A 88 -13.54 -11.42 26.25
C VAL A 88 -14.21 -10.64 27.38
N PHE A 89 -13.96 -9.34 27.48
CA PHE A 89 -14.60 -8.54 28.54
C PHE A 89 -16.11 -8.39 28.33
N GLY A 90 -16.59 -8.33 27.08
CA GLY A 90 -18.02 -8.34 26.77
C GLY A 90 -18.72 -9.60 27.25
N VAL A 91 -18.12 -10.78 27.01
CA VAL A 91 -18.63 -12.07 27.50
C VAL A 91 -18.66 -12.11 29.02
N ILE A 92 -17.58 -11.68 29.69
CA ILE A 92 -17.52 -11.64 31.16
C ILE A 92 -18.62 -10.72 31.73
N ALA A 93 -18.79 -9.53 31.14
CA ALA A 93 -19.82 -8.59 31.56
C ALA A 93 -21.23 -9.17 31.40
N ALA A 94 -21.50 -9.84 30.28
CA ALA A 94 -22.78 -10.50 30.02
C ALA A 94 -23.07 -11.61 31.04
N LEU A 95 -22.08 -12.44 31.39
CA LEU A 95 -22.22 -13.48 32.42
C LEU A 95 -22.52 -12.87 33.80
N ARG A 96 -21.85 -11.79 34.18
CA ARG A 96 -22.08 -11.09 35.45
C ARG A 96 -23.46 -10.43 35.51
N ALA A 97 -23.89 -9.81 34.42
CA ALA A 97 -25.22 -9.24 34.30
C ALA A 97 -26.32 -10.30 34.45
N ASN A 98 -26.10 -11.51 33.92
CA ASN A 98 -27.03 -12.64 34.08
C ASN A 98 -27.18 -13.10 35.54
N GLU A 99 -26.16 -12.88 36.37
CA GLU A 99 -26.21 -13.12 37.82
C GLU A 99 -26.78 -11.94 38.62
N GLY A 100 -27.27 -10.89 37.94
CA GLY A 100 -27.73 -9.65 38.57
C GLY A 100 -26.62 -8.78 39.14
N ARG A 101 -25.36 -9.02 38.76
CA ARG A 101 -24.20 -8.24 39.22
C ARG A 101 -23.80 -7.19 38.19
N GLU A 102 -23.58 -5.97 38.64
CA GLU A 102 -22.99 -4.93 37.79
C GLU A 102 -21.52 -5.27 37.49
N TYR A 103 -21.11 -5.06 36.24
CA TYR A 103 -19.72 -5.25 35.81
C TYR A 103 -19.17 -3.94 35.23
N ARG A 104 -18.11 -3.43 35.86
CA ARG A 104 -17.37 -2.28 35.36
C ARG A 104 -16.25 -2.73 34.45
N TYR A 105 -16.34 -2.38 33.17
CA TYR A 105 -15.32 -2.73 32.18
C TYR A 105 -13.95 -2.15 32.58
N PRO A 106 -12.87 -2.96 32.52
CA PRO A 106 -11.52 -2.43 32.69
C PRO A 106 -11.11 -1.59 31.48
N MET A 107 -10.22 -0.61 31.69
CA MET A 107 -9.72 0.29 30.64
C MET A 107 -10.83 1.05 29.88
N SER A 108 -11.98 1.31 30.52
CA SER A 108 -13.07 2.11 29.95
C SER A 108 -13.09 3.53 30.51
N ALA A 109 -13.22 4.53 29.62
CA ALA A 109 -13.54 5.91 30.00
C ALA A 109 -15.06 6.13 29.98
N THR A 110 -15.59 6.94 30.91
CA THR A 110 -17.01 7.31 30.93
C THR A 110 -17.26 8.48 29.99
N LEU A 111 -17.68 8.19 28.75
CA LEU A 111 -17.90 9.21 27.72
C LEU A 111 -19.36 9.70 27.63
N ILE A 112 -20.31 8.93 28.15
CA ILE A 112 -21.76 9.21 28.11
C ILE A 112 -22.29 9.15 29.55
N LYS A 113 -23.25 10.02 29.89
CA LYS A 113 -23.96 10.07 31.18
C LYS A 113 -25.45 10.00 30.97
#